data_AF-A0A936NTQ1-F1
#
_entry.id   AF-A0A936NTQ1-F1
#
_cell.length_a   1.000
_cell.length_b   1.000
_cell.length_c   1.000
_cell.angle_alpha   90.00
_cell.angle_beta   90.00
_cell.angle_gamma   90.00
#
_symmetry.space_group_name_H-M   'P 1'
#
loop_
_entity.id
_entity.type
_entity.pdbx_description
1 polymer ?
#
loop_
_entity_poly.entity_id
_entity_poly.type
_entity_poly.pdbx_seq_one_letter_code
_entity_poly.pdbx_strand_id
1 'polypeptide(L)'
;MRHQILIPGLMLPADEIAAIETLRGLPVRYVLIVNRPMREFGAEAFGRDFYQDLGRFVEDNYRLIKVCGESIRTNPQIGDPGFFIKIYELMKSRK
;
A
#
# COMPACT_ATOMS: atom_id res chain seq x y z
N MET A 1 -17.84 10.12 -1.88
CA MET A 1 -16.44 9.77 -1.58
C MET A 1 -16.43 8.27 -1.30
N ARG A 2 -15.78 7.46 -2.15
CA ARG A 2 -15.70 6.00 -1.94
C ARG A 2 -14.42 5.72 -1.16
N HIS A 3 -14.53 5.11 0.02
CA HIS A 3 -13.40 4.62 0.79
C HIS A 3 -13.40 3.09 0.72
N GLN A 4 -12.23 2.47 0.52
CA GLN A 4 -12.07 1.03 0.65
C GLN A 4 -10.90 0.80 1.61
N ILE A 5 -11.15 0.02 2.67
CA ILE A 5 -10.14 -0.32 3.67
C ILE A 5 -9.74 -1.77 3.39
N LEU A 6 -8.49 -2.00 2.99
CA LEU A 6 -7.92 -3.33 2.85
C LEU A 6 -7.12 -3.63 4.12
N ILE A 7 -7.51 -4.67 4.86
CA ILE A 7 -6.83 -5.09 6.09
C ILE A 7 -5.97 -6.33 5.78
N PRO A 8 -4.63 -6.24 5.88
CA PRO A 8 -3.74 -7.28 5.36
C PRO A 8 -3.75 -8.63 6.08
N GLY A 9 -4.36 -8.75 7.25
CA GLY A 9 -4.28 -9.96 8.09
C GLY A 9 -5.36 -11.01 7.83
N LEU A 10 -6.25 -10.81 6.85
CA LEU A 10 -7.48 -11.61 6.70
C LEU A 10 -7.71 -12.18 5.30
N MET A 11 -6.79 -11.99 4.36
CA MET A 11 -7.07 -12.21 2.93
C MET A 11 -6.12 -13.22 2.29
N LEU A 12 -6.69 -14.23 1.63
CA LEU A 12 -6.03 -15.32 0.89
C LEU A 12 -5.35 -14.78 -0.39
N PRO A 13 -4.46 -15.54 -1.05
CA PRO A 13 -3.85 -15.11 -2.32
C PRO A 13 -4.86 -14.70 -3.42
N ALA A 14 -6.05 -15.31 -3.43
CA ALA A 14 -7.12 -14.95 -4.36
C ALA A 14 -7.64 -13.50 -4.14
N ASP A 15 -7.58 -13.01 -2.91
CA ASP A 15 -8.05 -11.68 -2.55
C ASP A 15 -7.09 -10.60 -3.03
N GLU A 16 -5.79 -10.92 -3.16
CA GLU A 16 -4.80 -10.03 -3.77
C GLU A 16 -5.15 -9.72 -5.23
N ILE A 17 -5.45 -10.77 -5.99
CA ILE A 17 -5.84 -10.64 -7.40
C ILE A 17 -7.15 -9.86 -7.52
N ALA A 18 -8.14 -10.17 -6.67
CA ALA A 18 -9.42 -9.45 -6.68
C ALA A 18 -9.25 -7.95 -6.37
N ALA A 19 -8.33 -7.59 -5.46
CA ALA A 19 -8.02 -6.21 -5.16
C ALA A 19 -7.36 -5.48 -6.35
N ILE A 20 -6.42 -6.14 -7.04
CA ILE A 20 -5.80 -5.60 -8.26
C ILE A 20 -6.85 -5.37 -9.34
N GLU A 21 -7.70 -6.36 -9.62
CA GLU A 21 -8.74 -6.25 -10.65
C GLU A 21 -9.76 -5.16 -10.32
N THR A 22 -10.10 -5.00 -9.04
CA THR A 22 -10.94 -3.88 -8.58
C THR A 22 -10.29 -2.54 -8.87
N LEU A 23 -9.00 -2.37 -8.55
CA LEU A 23 -8.27 -1.13 -8.79
C LEU A 23 -8.06 -0.85 -10.29
N ARG A 24 -7.99 -1.88 -11.14
CA ARG A 24 -7.95 -1.73 -12.60
C ARG A 24 -9.28 -1.27 -13.15
N GLY A 25 -10.38 -1.90 -12.75
CA GLY A 25 -11.73 -1.59 -13.24
C GLY A 25 -12.28 -0.26 -12.71
N LEU A 26 -11.90 0.10 -11.49
CA LEU A 26 -12.32 1.34 -10.84
C LEU A 26 -11.13 2.00 -10.14
N PRO A 27 -10.25 2.69 -10.89
CA PRO A 27 -9.07 3.30 -10.32
C PRO A 27 -9.47 4.38 -9.30
N VAL A 28 -8.91 4.29 -8.10
CA VAL A 28 -9.07 5.29 -7.06
C VAL A 28 -8.02 6.38 -7.24
N ARG A 29 -8.33 7.62 -6.85
CA ARG A 29 -7.36 8.70 -7.00
C ARG A 29 -6.18 8.57 -6.04
N TYR A 30 -6.41 8.07 -4.83
CA TYR A 30 -5.40 7.96 -3.80
C TYR A 30 -5.40 6.59 -3.15
N VAL A 31 -4.20 6.06 -2.92
CA VAL A 31 -3.95 4.84 -2.14
C VAL A 31 -3.15 5.23 -0.90
N LEU A 32 -3.63 4.83 0.27
CA LEU A 32 -2.98 5.09 1.55
C LEU A 32 -2.49 3.77 2.11
N ILE A 33 -1.18 3.63 2.26
CA ILE A 33 -0.55 2.45 2.89
C ILE A 33 -0.09 2.87 4.27
N VAL A 34 -0.65 2.23 5.29
CA VAL A 34 -0.33 2.51 6.69
C VAL A 34 0.72 1.51 7.16
N ASN A 35 1.90 2.00 7.53
CA ASN A 35 2.91 1.21 8.21
C ASN A 35 2.61 1.15 9.70
N ARG A 36 2.02 0.04 10.14
CA ARG A 36 1.79 -0.24 11.55
C ARG A 36 2.80 -1.28 12.02
N PRO A 37 3.72 -0.95 12.95
CA PRO A 37 4.61 -1.94 13.54
C PRO A 37 3.80 -3.02 14.24
N MET A 38 3.84 -4.25 13.75
CA MET A 38 3.21 -5.41 14.37
C MET A 38 4.32 -6.38 14.81
N ARG A 39 4.97 -6.04 15.93
CA ARG A 39 6.11 -6.82 16.50
C ARG A 39 5.76 -8.26 16.85
N GLU A 40 4.48 -8.60 16.92
CA GLU A 40 3.97 -9.88 17.45
C GLU A 40 3.72 -10.94 16.36
N PHE A 41 3.77 -10.59 15.07
CA PHE A 41 3.24 -11.47 14.01
C PHE A 41 4.20 -11.84 12.86
N GLY A 42 5.47 -11.43 12.91
CA GLY A 42 6.54 -11.94 12.02
C GLY A 42 6.44 -11.61 10.51
N ALA A 43 5.28 -11.18 9.99
CA ALA A 43 5.10 -10.68 8.64
C ALA A 43 5.28 -9.15 8.66
N GLU A 44 6.44 -8.68 8.19
CA GLU A 44 6.93 -7.35 8.55
C GLU A 44 6.50 -6.24 7.58
N ALA A 45 6.29 -6.51 6.28
CA ALA A 45 6.01 -5.46 5.29
C ALA A 45 5.06 -5.84 4.14
N PHE A 46 4.04 -4.99 3.93
CA PHE A 46 3.23 -4.97 2.71
C PHE A 46 4.11 -4.69 1.47
N GLY A 47 3.85 -5.42 0.38
CA GLY A 47 4.54 -5.30 -0.90
C GLY A 47 5.89 -6.02 -0.96
N ARG A 48 6.38 -6.54 0.17
CA ARG A 48 7.63 -7.32 0.25
C ARG A 48 7.39 -8.71 0.82
N ASP A 49 6.79 -8.79 2.00
CA ASP A 49 6.64 -10.07 2.71
C ASP A 49 5.25 -10.68 2.45
N PHE A 50 4.27 -9.84 2.12
CA PHE A 50 2.92 -10.22 1.74
C PHE A 50 2.33 -9.19 0.76
N TYR A 51 1.34 -9.61 -0.03
CA TYR A 51 0.73 -8.81 -1.09
C TYR A 51 1.76 -8.16 -2.03
N GLN A 52 2.70 -8.97 -2.54
CA GLN A 52 3.80 -8.52 -3.39
C GLN A 52 3.30 -7.98 -4.74
N ASP A 53 2.34 -8.64 -5.37
CA ASP A 53 1.80 -8.26 -6.67
C ASP A 53 0.97 -6.98 -6.56
N LEU A 54 0.17 -6.84 -5.49
CA LEU A 54 -0.58 -5.62 -5.23
C LEU A 54 0.36 -4.47 -4.87
N GLY A 55 1.40 -4.72 -4.07
CA GLY A 55 2.43 -3.73 -3.78
C GLY A 55 3.09 -3.22 -5.06
N ARG A 56 3.53 -4.14 -5.92
CA ARG A 56 4.10 -3.83 -7.24
C ARG A 56 3.11 -3.08 -8.13
N PHE A 57 1.85 -3.51 -8.18
CA PHE A 57 0.81 -2.82 -8.94
C PHE A 57 0.64 -1.36 -8.50
N VAL A 58 0.64 -1.10 -7.19
CA VAL A 58 0.57 0.27 -6.67
C VAL A 58 1.80 1.08 -7.11
N GLU A 59 3.01 0.53 -7.00
CA GLU A 59 4.24 1.21 -7.42
C GLU A 59 4.28 1.49 -8.93
N ASP A 60 3.76 0.58 -9.75
CA ASP A 60 3.74 0.70 -11.21
C ASP A 60 2.67 1.68 -11.72
N ASN A 61 1.61 1.95 -10.94
CA ASN A 61 0.45 2.74 -11.40
C ASN A 61 0.21 4.03 -10.61
N TYR A 62 0.82 4.16 -9.43
CA TYR A 62 0.63 5.30 -8.54
C TYR A 62 1.98 5.89 -8.13
N ARG A 63 2.04 7.21 -8.03
CA ARG A 63 3.23 7.92 -7.58
C ARG A 63 3.10 8.24 -6.09
N LEU A 64 4.15 7.96 -5.31
CA LEU A 64 4.24 8.45 -3.93
C LEU A 64 4.26 10.00 -3.94
N ILE A 65 3.29 10.62 -3.29
CA ILE A 65 3.18 12.08 -3.21
C ILE A 65 3.47 12.64 -1.82
N LYS A 66 3.28 11.83 -0.77
CA LYS A 66 3.51 12.26 0.61
C LYS A 66 3.77 11.08 1.53
N VAL A 67 4.58 11.33 2.54
CA VAL A 67 4.71 10.46 3.71
C VAL A 67 4.33 11.28 4.94
N CYS A 68 3.47 10.73 5.79
CA CYS A 68 3.02 11.35 7.04
C CYS A 68 3.41 10.46 8.22
N GLY A 69 4.11 10.99 9.23
CA GLY A 69 4.46 10.25 10.46
C GLY A 69 5.89 10.52 10.90
N GLU A 70 6.23 10.00 12.09
CA GLU A 70 7.60 10.02 12.61
C GLU A 70 8.38 8.86 12.00
N SER A 71 9.04 9.12 10.88
CA SER A 71 10.14 8.27 10.44
C SER A 71 11.44 8.98 10.69
N ILE A 72 12.38 8.28 11.31
CA ILE A 72 13.76 8.73 11.52
C ILE A 72 14.53 8.74 10.18
N ARG A 73 13.98 8.14 9.12
CA ARG A 73 14.64 7.96 7.82
C ARG A 73 14.11 8.93 6.78
N THR A 74 15.00 9.41 5.92
CA THR A 74 14.68 10.29 4.78
C THR A 74 13.76 9.63 3.74
N ASN A 75 13.72 8.29 3.68
CA ASN A 75 12.84 7.51 2.82
C ASN A 75 12.36 6.22 3.51
N PRO A 76 11.34 6.29 4.39
CA PRO A 76 10.84 5.12 5.10
C PRO A 76 10.36 4.04 4.15
N GLN A 77 10.71 2.80 4.43
CA GLN A 77 10.21 1.61 3.74
C GLN A 77 9.10 0.96 4.55
N ILE A 78 8.11 0.39 3.87
CA ILE A 78 7.09 -0.40 4.57
C ILE A 78 7.80 -1.56 5.29
N GLY A 79 7.42 -1.76 6.55
CA GLY A 79 8.10 -2.62 7.52
C GLY A 79 9.20 -1.95 8.35
N ASP A 80 9.58 -0.70 8.06
CA ASP A 80 10.49 0.04 8.93
C ASP A 80 9.89 0.20 10.34
N PRO A 81 10.74 0.29 11.39
CA PRO A 81 10.29 0.61 12.73
C PRO A 81 9.70 2.03 12.75
N GLY A 82 8.48 2.16 13.28
CA GLY A 82 7.80 3.44 13.43
C GLY A 82 6.51 3.54 12.63
N PHE A 83 5.58 4.36 13.12
CA PHE A 83 4.31 4.59 12.44
C PHE A 83 4.47 5.65 11.35
N PHE A 84 4.04 5.32 10.14
CA PHE A 84 3.88 6.30 9.07
C PHE A 84 2.83 5.86 8.06
N ILE A 85 2.37 6.80 7.24
CA ILE A 85 1.43 6.59 6.15
C ILE A 85 2.09 7.05 4.87
N LYS A 86 2.18 6.18 3.88
CA LYS A 86 2.52 6.56 2.50
C LYS A 86 1.25 6.85 1.73
N ILE A 87 1.21 8.00 1.07
CA ILE A 87 0.09 8.45 0.24
C ILE A 87 0.55 8.45 -1.21
N TYR A 88 -0.10 7.62 -2.01
CA TYR A 88 0.14 7.49 -3.43
C TYR A 88 -1.02 8.12 -4.21
N GLU A 89 -0.72 8.84 -5.29
CA GLU A 89 -1.72 9.37 -6.24
C GLU A 89 -1.63 8.62 -7.56
N LEU A 90 -2.78 8.31 -8.16
CA LEU A 90 -2.86 7.66 -9.46
C LEU A 90 -2.08 8.46 -10.51
N MET A 91 -1.18 7.80 -11.23
CA MET A 91 -0.47 8.44 -12.32
C MET A 91 -1.45 8.78 -13.44
N LYS A 92 -1.44 10.04 -13.88
CA LYS A 92 -2.23 10.41 -15.06
C LYS A 92 -1.67 9.67 -16.26
N SER A 93 -2.53 8.89 -16.94
CA SER A 93 -2.19 8.37 -18.26
C SER A 93 -1.85 9.56 -19.15
N ARG A 94 -0.63 9.58 -19.71
CA ARG A 94 -0.24 10.58 -20.70
C ARG A 94 -1.18 10.40 -21.89
N LYS A 95 -2.05 11.40 -22.09
CA LYS A 95 -2.94 11.48 -23.25
C LYS A 95 -2.14 11.78 -24.50
#